data_AF-A0A7Y0NRK1-F1
#
_entry.id   AF-A0A7Y0NRK1-F1
#
_cell.length_a   1.000
_cell.length_b   1.000
_cell.length_c   1.000
_cell.angle_alpha   90.00
_cell.angle_beta   90.00
_cell.angle_gamma   90.00
#
_symmetry.space_group_name_H-M   'P 1'
#
loop_
_entity.id
_entity.type
_entity.pdbx_description
1 polymer ?
#
loop_
_entity_poly.entity_id
_entity_poly.type
_entity_poly.pdbx_seq_one_letter_code
_entity_poly.pdbx_strand_id
1 'polypeptide(L)'
;MEFQKKIFSTKTKDKDIPLPERYPENSIGDFYVENQVCITCGAPEAEAPDLIEHSKIEYGHCYFKKQPATANELDRAISAMEVSCISGIRYGGKDKAILKRLYDLGLQTECDYKLEDLE
;
A
#
# COMPACT_ATOMS: atom_id res chain seq x y z
N MET A 1 -33.06 -28.23 14.32
CA MET A 1 -31.61 -27.98 14.25
C MET A 1 -31.23 -27.71 12.80
N GLU A 2 -31.56 -26.53 12.27
CA GLU A 2 -31.16 -26.09 10.91
C GLU A 2 -31.10 -24.56 10.87
N PHE A 3 -30.26 -23.96 11.72
CA PHE A 3 -30.11 -22.49 11.81
C PHE A 3 -28.66 -22.01 11.63
N GLN A 4 -27.72 -22.87 11.22
CA GLN A 4 -26.29 -22.51 11.20
C GLN A 4 -25.52 -22.92 9.93
N LYS A 5 -26.16 -22.98 8.76
CA LYS A 5 -25.46 -23.20 7.47
C LYS A 5 -25.58 -22.04 6.48
N LYS A 6 -25.57 -20.79 6.99
CA LYS A 6 -25.66 -19.59 6.13
C LYS A 6 -24.62 -18.51 6.43
N ILE A 7 -23.48 -18.91 6.99
CA ILE A 7 -22.29 -18.07 7.13
C ILE A 7 -21.18 -18.86 6.41
N PHE A 8 -20.31 -18.20 5.66
CA PHE A 8 -19.32 -18.77 4.71
C PHE A 8 -19.82 -19.08 3.29
N SER A 9 -20.56 -18.15 2.69
CA SER A 9 -20.49 -17.95 1.24
C SER A 9 -19.64 -16.70 0.98
N THR A 10 -18.32 -16.81 1.11
CA THR A 10 -17.38 -15.74 0.77
C THR A 10 -17.17 -15.70 -0.75
N LYS A 11 -18.19 -15.25 -1.47
CA LYS A 11 -18.01 -14.66 -2.79
C LYS A 11 -18.29 -13.16 -2.66
N THR A 12 -17.35 -12.42 -2.09
CA THR A 12 -17.42 -10.96 -2.10
C THR A 12 -16.91 -10.46 -3.46
N LYS A 13 -17.84 -9.96 -4.28
CA LYS A 13 -17.51 -9.11 -5.42
C LYS A 13 -17.13 -7.74 -4.84
N ASP A 14 -15.87 -7.54 -4.47
CA ASP A 14 -15.36 -6.23 -4.06
C ASP A 14 -15.12 -5.35 -5.30
N LYS A 15 -16.16 -5.12 -6.11
CA LYS A 15 -16.06 -4.27 -7.32
C LYS A 15 -16.48 -2.83 -7.11
N ASP A 16 -17.02 -2.50 -5.93
CA ASP A 16 -17.65 -1.19 -5.65
C ASP A 16 -17.00 -0.42 -4.47
N ILE A 17 -15.85 -0.88 -3.95
CA ILE A 17 -15.10 -0.12 -2.93
C ILE A 17 -14.23 0.92 -3.66
N PRO A 18 -14.37 2.23 -3.36
CA PRO A 18 -13.52 3.24 -3.95
C PRO A 18 -12.05 3.00 -3.58
N LEU A 19 -11.15 3.27 -4.53
CA LEU A 19 -9.72 3.22 -4.24
C LEU A 19 -9.36 4.27 -3.17
N PRO A 20 -8.41 3.96 -2.29
CA PRO A 20 -7.94 4.91 -1.29
C PRO A 20 -7.43 6.21 -1.93
N GLU A 21 -7.71 7.31 -1.24
CA GLU A 21 -7.26 8.63 -1.70
C GLU A 21 -5.75 8.74 -1.49
N ARG A 22 -5.05 9.28 -2.49
CA ARG A 22 -3.59 9.46 -2.44
C ARG A 22 -3.26 10.77 -1.74
N TYR A 23 -2.26 10.77 -0.86
CA TYR A 23 -1.76 12.02 -0.30
C TYR A 23 -1.22 12.95 -1.42
N PRO A 24 -1.56 14.26 -1.45
CA PRO A 24 -1.29 15.12 -2.60
C PRO A 24 0.19 15.31 -2.97
N GLU A 25 1.12 15.21 -2.01
CA GLU A 25 2.56 15.36 -2.29
C GLU A 25 3.22 14.07 -2.82
N ASN A 26 2.49 12.95 -2.88
CA ASN A 26 3.04 11.75 -3.51
C ASN A 26 3.42 12.05 -4.96
N SER A 27 4.61 11.59 -5.33
CA SER A 27 5.00 11.46 -6.73
C SER A 27 4.01 10.58 -7.48
N ILE A 28 3.80 10.91 -8.75
CA ILE A 28 2.95 10.14 -9.65
C ILE A 28 3.56 8.75 -9.86
N GLY A 29 2.79 7.70 -9.60
CA GLY A 29 3.20 6.31 -9.86
C GLY A 29 2.43 5.29 -9.04
N ASP A 30 2.98 4.10 -8.89
CA ASP A 30 2.27 2.97 -8.30
C ASP A 30 2.37 2.94 -6.77
N PHE A 31 3.49 3.35 -6.20
CA PHE A 31 3.67 3.42 -4.75
C PHE A 31 3.20 4.77 -4.22
N TYR A 32 2.39 4.75 -3.16
CA TYR A 32 1.88 5.97 -2.56
C TYR A 32 1.56 5.80 -1.07
N VAL A 33 1.50 6.92 -0.36
CA VAL A 33 0.90 6.99 0.98
C VAL A 33 -0.55 7.42 0.86
N GLU A 34 -1.46 6.67 1.47
CA GLU A 34 -2.88 7.04 1.56
C GLU A 34 -3.05 8.37 2.32
N ASN A 35 -4.02 9.17 1.91
CA ASN A 35 -4.29 10.47 2.50
C ASN A 35 -4.91 10.33 3.89
N GLN A 36 -4.58 11.23 4.82
CA GLN A 36 -5.20 11.36 6.15
C GLN A 36 -5.05 10.14 7.08
N VAL A 37 -4.19 9.16 6.76
CA VAL A 37 -3.94 8.01 7.64
C VAL A 37 -2.63 8.15 8.41
N CYS A 38 -1.64 8.88 7.90
CA CYS A 38 -0.30 8.93 8.48
C CYS A 38 -0.32 9.42 9.94
N ILE A 39 0.36 8.69 10.82
CA ILE A 39 0.53 9.03 12.24
C ILE A 39 1.94 9.58 12.57
N THR A 40 2.74 9.92 11.55
CA THR A 40 4.09 10.51 11.69
C THR A 40 5.09 9.65 12.49
N CYS A 41 5.05 8.33 12.32
CA CYS A 41 5.92 7.40 13.06
C CYS A 41 7.40 7.42 12.63
N GLY A 42 7.70 7.91 11.42
CA GLY A 42 9.05 7.93 10.85
C GLY A 42 9.60 6.59 10.36
N ALA A 43 8.95 5.46 10.65
CA ALA A 43 9.45 4.13 10.28
C ALA A 43 9.63 3.94 8.75
N PRO A 44 8.67 4.33 7.89
CA PRO A 44 8.86 4.19 6.44
C PRO A 44 10.00 5.03 5.86
N GLU A 45 10.21 6.24 6.38
CA GLU A 45 11.33 7.10 5.97
C GLU A 45 12.67 6.48 6.38
N ALA A 46 12.76 5.88 7.56
CA ALA A 46 13.98 5.23 8.03
C ALA A 46 14.42 4.06 7.12
N GLU A 47 13.46 3.30 6.57
CA GLU A 47 13.74 2.21 5.62
C GLU A 47 14.04 2.70 4.20
N ALA A 48 13.38 3.77 3.75
CA ALA A 48 13.48 4.26 2.38
C ALA A 48 13.68 5.79 2.29
N PRO A 49 14.77 6.35 2.86
CA PRO A 49 14.94 7.80 2.99
C PRO A 49 15.15 8.52 1.64
N ASP A 50 15.50 7.78 0.59
CA ASP A 50 15.60 8.31 -0.76
C ASP A 50 14.26 8.32 -1.49
N LEU A 51 13.27 7.53 -1.07
CA LEU A 51 11.95 7.42 -1.69
C LEU A 51 10.87 8.19 -0.92
N ILE A 52 10.97 8.21 0.42
CA ILE A 52 9.96 8.77 1.32
C ILE A 52 10.51 10.02 2.00
N GLU A 53 9.63 11.00 2.20
CA GLU A 53 9.92 12.23 2.95
C GLU A 53 8.70 12.65 3.76
N HIS A 54 8.89 13.57 4.70
CA HIS A 54 7.83 14.13 5.53
C HIS A 54 7.40 15.49 5.02
N SER A 55 6.09 15.70 4.90
CA SER A 55 5.47 16.94 4.48
C SER A 55 5.87 18.09 5.41
N LYS A 56 6.21 19.23 4.80
CA LYS A 56 6.37 20.50 5.51
C LYS A 56 5.07 21.29 5.63
N ILE A 57 4.04 20.89 4.88
CA ILE A 57 2.75 21.57 4.80
C ILE A 57 1.80 20.98 5.84
N GLU A 58 1.76 19.65 5.95
CA GLU A 58 0.87 18.94 6.86
C GLU A 58 1.68 18.17 7.89
N TYR A 59 2.01 18.83 9.00
CA TYR A 59 2.57 18.29 10.25
C TYR A 59 3.39 16.99 10.18
N GLY A 60 4.26 16.82 9.16
CA GLY A 60 5.06 15.61 8.99
C GLY A 60 4.34 14.39 8.40
N HIS A 61 3.25 14.53 7.64
CA HIS A 61 2.66 13.43 6.86
C HIS A 61 3.70 12.85 5.90
N CYS A 62 3.96 11.55 5.94
CA CYS A 62 4.93 10.96 5.01
C CYS A 62 4.35 10.82 3.60
N TYR A 63 5.20 10.88 2.57
CA TYR A 63 4.80 10.73 1.17
C TYR A 63 5.96 10.18 0.34
N PHE A 64 5.66 9.58 -0.82
CA PHE A 64 6.69 9.19 -1.78
C PHE A 64 7.17 10.40 -2.58
N LYS A 65 8.36 10.95 -2.30
CA LYS A 65 8.95 12.03 -3.11
C LYS A 65 9.42 11.58 -4.51
N LYS A 66 9.67 10.28 -4.70
CA LYS A 66 9.90 9.65 -6.00
C LYS A 66 9.47 8.18 -5.99
N GLN A 67 9.22 7.62 -7.18
CA GLN A 67 8.95 6.20 -7.36
C GLN A 67 10.25 5.37 -7.39
N PRO A 68 10.22 4.10 -6.95
CA PRO A 68 11.35 3.20 -7.13
C PRO A 68 11.59 2.94 -8.62
N ALA A 69 12.83 3.08 -9.09
CA ALA A 69 13.24 2.87 -10.47
C ALA A 69 14.28 1.74 -10.64
N THR A 70 14.82 1.24 -9.53
CA THR A 70 15.79 0.13 -9.48
C THR A 70 15.31 -0.99 -8.56
N ALA A 71 15.86 -2.20 -8.71
CA ALA A 71 15.51 -3.33 -7.84
C ALA A 71 15.75 -3.02 -6.35
N ASN A 72 16.87 -2.36 -6.03
CA ASN A 72 17.19 -1.98 -4.65
C ASN A 72 16.22 -0.93 -4.08
N GLU A 73 15.74 0.00 -4.91
CA GLU A 73 14.71 0.95 -4.50
C GLU A 73 13.36 0.26 -4.32
N LEU A 74 13.00 -0.68 -5.20
CA LEU A 74 11.81 -1.49 -5.05
C LEU A 74 11.83 -2.30 -3.75
N ASP A 75 12.98 -2.88 -3.40
CA ASP A 75 13.17 -3.57 -2.13
C ASP A 75 12.89 -2.65 -0.94
N ARG A 76 13.46 -1.43 -0.93
CA ARG A 76 13.22 -0.44 0.13
C ARG A 76 11.77 0.05 0.17
N ALA A 77 11.12 0.22 -0.98
CA ALA A 77 9.70 0.59 -1.03
C ALA A 77 8.82 -0.48 -0.37
N ILE A 78 9.12 -1.75 -0.61
CA ILE A 78 8.42 -2.88 0.01
C ILE A 78 8.73 -2.97 1.51
N SER A 79 9.99 -2.80 1.92
CA SER A 79 10.36 -2.75 3.34
C SER A 79 9.65 -1.61 4.09
N ALA A 80 9.51 -0.44 3.45
CA ALA A 80 8.73 0.67 3.99
C ALA A 80 7.25 0.32 4.19
N MET A 81 6.66 -0.52 3.32
CA MET A 81 5.31 -1.06 3.51
C MET A 81 5.24 -1.99 4.73
N GLU A 82 6.20 -2.90 4.88
CA GLU A 82 6.24 -3.87 6.01
C GLU A 82 6.31 -3.18 7.38
N VAL A 83 7.03 -2.05 7.48
CA VAL A 83 7.21 -1.32 8.76
C VAL A 83 6.16 -0.22 9.00
N SER A 84 5.23 0.00 8.07
CA SER A 84 4.20 1.03 8.19
C SER A 84 3.26 0.71 9.35
N CYS A 85 3.35 1.50 10.44
CA CYS A 85 2.68 1.22 11.72
C CYS A 85 1.15 1.06 11.65
N ILE A 86 0.52 1.58 10.60
CA ILE A 86 -0.94 1.57 10.39
C ILE A 86 -1.31 1.20 8.95
N SER A 87 -0.42 0.52 8.21
CA SER A 87 -0.67 0.10 6.81
C SER A 87 -1.05 1.25 5.85
N GLY A 88 -0.53 2.46 6.08
CA GLY A 88 -0.84 3.64 5.26
C GLY A 88 -0.08 3.73 3.93
N ILE A 89 0.88 2.82 3.67
CA ILE A 89 1.59 2.75 2.39
C ILE A 89 0.96 1.68 1.51
N ARG A 90 0.72 2.03 0.26
CA ARG A 90 -0.05 1.22 -0.67
C ARG A 90 0.65 1.05 -2.01
N TYR A 91 0.32 -0.07 -2.66
CA TYR A 91 0.69 -0.35 -4.04
C TYR A 91 -0.56 -0.31 -4.93
N GLY A 92 -0.64 0.74 -5.74
CA GLY A 92 -1.69 0.99 -6.72
C GLY A 92 -1.38 0.50 -8.13
N GLY A 93 -0.32 -0.27 -8.31
CA GLY A 93 0.09 -0.81 -9.61
C GLY A 93 -0.48 -2.20 -9.91
N LYS A 94 -0.28 -2.66 -11.14
CA LYS A 94 -0.78 -3.95 -11.65
C LYS A 94 0.35 -4.91 -12.04
N ASP A 95 1.59 -4.64 -11.65
CA ASP A 95 2.69 -5.55 -11.93
C ASP A 95 2.51 -6.83 -11.11
N LYS A 96 2.33 -7.95 -11.81
CA LYS A 96 2.09 -9.26 -11.17
C LYS A 96 3.26 -9.73 -10.33
N ALA A 97 4.50 -9.41 -10.70
CA ALA A 97 5.67 -9.81 -9.93
C ALA A 97 5.73 -9.05 -8.60
N ILE A 98 5.41 -7.75 -8.61
CA ILE A 98 5.32 -6.94 -7.40
C ILE A 98 4.17 -7.43 -6.52
N LEU A 99 2.97 -7.61 -7.08
CA LEU A 99 1.81 -8.10 -6.33
C LEU A 99 2.06 -9.46 -5.71
N LYS A 100 2.65 -10.40 -6.47
CA LYS A 100 3.02 -11.71 -5.92
C LYS A 100 3.96 -11.57 -4.73
N ARG A 101 4.98 -10.71 -4.82
CA ARG A 101 5.91 -10.47 -3.73
C ARG A 101 5.22 -9.89 -2.50
N LEU A 102 4.32 -8.92 -2.67
CA LEU A 102 3.54 -8.33 -1.59
C LEU A 102 2.63 -9.38 -0.92
N TYR A 103 2.01 -10.26 -1.71
CA TYR A 103 1.21 -11.37 -1.21
C TYR A 103 2.04 -12.39 -0.41
N ASP A 104 3.23 -12.75 -0.93
CA ASP A 104 4.15 -13.67 -0.24
C ASP A 104 4.59 -13.11 1.14
N LEU A 105 4.58 -11.77 1.31
CA LEU A 105 4.88 -11.06 2.56
C LEU A 105 3.65 -10.79 3.44
N GLY A 106 2.44 -11.16 3.00
CA GLY A 106 1.21 -10.91 3.74
C GLY A 106 0.64 -9.48 3.60
N LEU A 107 1.12 -8.70 2.63
CA LEU A 107 0.74 -7.30 2.37
C LEU A 107 -0.37 -7.14 1.32
N GLN A 108 -1.19 -8.17 1.11
CA GLN A 108 -2.26 -8.13 0.11
C GLN A 108 -3.34 -7.06 0.40
N THR A 109 -3.48 -6.61 1.65
CA THR A 109 -4.46 -5.58 2.05
C THR A 109 -4.04 -4.15 1.66
N GLU A 110 -2.74 -3.97 1.43
CA GLU A 110 -2.07 -2.76 1.01
C GLU A 110 -2.01 -2.64 -0.52
N CYS A 111 -2.53 -3.63 -1.24
CA CYS A 111 -2.65 -3.64 -2.70
C CYS A 111 -4.03 -3.15 -3.14
N ASP A 112 -4.08 -2.27 -4.14
CA ASP A 112 -5.35 -1.80 -4.71
C ASP A 112 -5.96 -2.78 -5.72
N TYR A 113 -5.15 -3.71 -6.23
CA TYR A 113 -5.55 -4.74 -7.17
C TYR A 113 -5.22 -6.12 -6.62
N LYS A 114 -6.15 -7.06 -6.81
CA LYS A 114 -5.93 -8.45 -6.44
C LYS A 114 -5.08 -9.16 -7.50
N LEU A 115 -4.14 -9.99 -7.07
CA LEU A 115 -3.31 -10.79 -7.97
C LEU A 115 -4.16 -11.69 -8.87
N GLU A 116 -5.26 -12.22 -8.34
CA GLU A 116 -6.18 -13.11 -9.04
C GLU A 116 -7.00 -12.41 -10.13
N ASP A 117 -7.15 -11.09 -10.04
CA ASP A 117 -7.94 -10.28 -10.98
C ASP A 117 -7.12 -9.86 -12.23
N LEU A 118 -5.84 -10.21 -12.29
CA LEU A 118 -4.95 -9.88 -13.39
C LEU A 118 -4.76 -11.08 -14.33
N GLU A 119 -5.47 -11.06 -15.45
CA GLU A 119 -5.36 -12.04 -16.56
C GLU A 119 -3.97 -12.06 -17.20
#